data_AF-A0A094XG13-F1
#
_entry.id   AF-A0A094XG13-F1
#
_cell.length_a   1.000
_cell.length_b   1.000
_cell.length_c   1.000
_cell.angle_alpha   90.00
_cell.angle_beta   90.00
_cell.angle_gamma   90.00
#
_symmetry.space_group_name_H-M   'P 1'
#
loop_
_entity.id
_entity.type
_entity.pdbx_description
1 polymer ?
#
loop_
_entity_poly.entity_id
_entity_poly.type
_entity_poly.pdbx_seq_one_letter_code
_entity_poly.pdbx_strand_id
1 'polypeptide(L)'
;MNLAKGEFLVQTITQKKELDFPFLCVKKRRQWDEGYPLITTAVLKENDYIKLAFSGLCSYPFRNEKFEKSFNNKHLSDFSRD
;
A
#
# COMPACT_ATOMS: atom_id res chain seq x y z
N MET A 1 11.12 -2.21 9.68
CA MET A 1 11.86 -3.38 10.17
C MET A 1 13.03 -2.84 10.96
N ASN A 2 13.09 -3.11 12.26
CA ASN A 2 14.12 -2.56 13.13
C ASN A 2 15.05 -3.71 13.52
N LEU A 3 16.11 -3.91 12.74
CA LEU A 3 17.16 -4.89 13.03
C LEU A 3 18.24 -4.23 13.88
N ALA A 4 18.68 -4.91 14.93
CA ALA A 4 19.86 -4.52 15.67
C ALA A 4 21.15 -4.86 14.89
N LYS A 5 22.26 -4.25 15.29
CA LYS A 5 23.56 -4.54 14.69
C LYS A 5 23.90 -6.02 14.92
N GLY A 6 24.18 -6.75 13.84
CA GLY A 6 24.48 -8.18 13.87
C GLY A 6 23.27 -9.09 13.65
N GLU A 7 22.05 -8.56 13.57
CA GLU A 7 20.86 -9.33 13.19
C GLU A 7 20.71 -9.41 11.66
N PHE A 8 20.12 -10.51 11.20
CA PHE A 8 19.83 -10.76 9.79
C PHE A 8 18.36 -11.11 9.61
N LEU A 9 17.72 -10.54 8.57
CA LEU A 9 16.41 -11.00 8.13
C LEU A 9 16.59 -12.33 7.39
N VAL A 10 16.06 -13.41 7.97
CA VAL A 10 16.11 -14.74 7.35
C VAL A 10 14.80 -15.14 6.66
N GLN A 11 13.67 -14.58 7.10
CA GLN A 11 12.35 -14.95 6.59
C GLN A 11 11.31 -13.86 6.87
N THR A 12 10.32 -13.76 5.99
CA THR A 12 9.03 -13.09 6.26
C THR A 12 7.90 -14.10 6.13
N ILE A 13 6.83 -13.91 6.91
CA ILE A 13 5.65 -14.79 6.90
C ILE A 13 4.44 -13.90 6.62
N THR A 14 3.57 -14.36 5.72
CA THR A 14 2.26 -13.77 5.42
C THR A 14 1.19 -14.87 5.51
N GLN A 15 -0.06 -14.49 5.71
CA GLN A 15 -1.12 -15.48 5.83
C GLN A 15 -1.46 -16.03 4.45
N LYS A 16 -1.52 -17.35 4.30
CA LYS A 16 -1.80 -17.99 3.01
C LYS A 16 -3.09 -17.48 2.35
N LYS A 17 -4.13 -17.22 3.14
CA LYS A 17 -5.40 -16.66 2.63
C LYS A 17 -5.25 -15.29 1.95
N GLU A 18 -4.24 -14.51 2.33
CA GLU A 18 -4.02 -13.17 1.78
C GLU A 18 -3.44 -13.19 0.37
N LEU A 19 -2.90 -14.34 -0.08
CA LEU A 19 -2.34 -14.50 -1.41
C LEU A 19 -3.41 -14.49 -2.51
N ASP A 20 -4.64 -14.87 -2.16
CA ASP A 20 -5.76 -14.96 -3.09
C ASP A 20 -6.61 -13.67 -3.10
N PHE A 21 -6.29 -12.70 -2.24
CA PHE A 21 -7.02 -11.45 -2.18
C PHE A 21 -6.75 -10.57 -3.41
N PRO A 22 -7.78 -9.91 -3.97
CA PRO A 22 -7.57 -8.94 -5.03
C PRO A 22 -6.62 -7.83 -4.57
N PHE A 23 -5.61 -7.53 -5.40
CA PHE A 23 -4.61 -6.52 -5.11
C PHE A 23 -4.36 -5.62 -6.31
N LEU A 24 -3.83 -4.43 -6.04
CA LEU A 24 -3.38 -3.48 -7.05
C LEU A 24 -2.11 -2.79 -6.55
N CYS A 25 -1.13 -2.63 -7.43
CA CYS A 25 0.08 -1.87 -7.17
C CYS A 25 0.26 -0.80 -8.23
N VAL A 26 0.19 0.47 -7.84
CA VAL A 26 0.30 1.62 -8.74
C VAL A 26 1.62 2.33 -8.47
N LYS A 27 2.44 2.52 -9.52
CA LYS A 27 3.71 3.25 -9.46
C LYS A 27 3.64 4.46 -10.37
N LYS A 28 3.72 5.67 -9.81
CA LYS A 28 3.77 6.91 -10.60
C LYS A 28 5.22 7.38 -10.74
N ARG A 29 5.66 7.63 -11.96
CA ARG A 29 7.02 8.07 -12.32
C ARG A 29 6.99 9.42 -13.04
N ARG A 30 8.10 10.18 -13.03
CA ARG A 30 8.24 11.45 -13.80
C ARG A 30 8.61 11.23 -15.25
N GLN A 31 9.46 10.25 -15.54
CA GLN A 31 9.98 9.94 -16.87
C GLN A 31 10.07 8.42 -17.05
N TRP A 32 9.46 7.92 -18.14
CA TRP A 32 9.51 6.55 -18.65
C TRP A 32 9.23 5.43 -17.62
N ASP A 33 9.28 4.16 -18.06
CA ASP A 33 9.01 2.99 -17.21
C ASP A 33 10.19 2.60 -16.29
N GLU A 34 11.38 3.10 -16.57
CA GLU A 34 12.63 2.74 -15.88
C GLU A 34 12.99 3.68 -14.71
N GLY A 35 12.30 4.82 -14.55
CA GLY A 35 12.58 5.78 -13.47
C GLY A 35 12.16 5.32 -12.07
N TYR A 36 12.85 5.82 -11.03
CA TYR A 36 12.42 5.64 -9.64
C TYR A 36 10.99 6.18 -9.47
N PRO A 37 10.07 5.39 -8.86
CA PRO A 37 8.71 5.85 -8.63
C PRO A 37 8.72 7.03 -7.65
N LEU A 38 8.05 8.12 -8.03
CA LEU A 38 7.78 9.23 -7.12
C LEU A 38 6.88 8.79 -5.98
N ILE A 39 5.89 7.96 -6.30
CA ILE A 39 4.98 7.40 -5.33
C ILE A 39 4.56 6.00 -5.78
N THR A 40 4.51 5.09 -4.81
CA THR A 40 3.92 3.77 -4.98
C THR A 40 2.75 3.64 -4.03
N THR A 41 1.64 3.10 -4.52
CA THR A 41 0.49 2.69 -3.70
C THR A 41 0.28 1.20 -3.87
N ALA A 42 0.26 0.47 -2.76
CA ALA A 42 -0.14 -0.92 -2.70
C ALA A 42 -1.54 -1.01 -2.06
N VAL A 43 -2.41 -1.78 -2.70
CA VAL A 43 -3.81 -1.95 -2.33
C VAL A 43 -4.11 -3.44 -2.21
N LEU A 44 -4.82 -3.82 -1.16
CA LEU A 44 -5.31 -5.19 -0.95
C LEU A 44 -6.77 -5.13 -0.51
N LYS A 45 -7.66 -5.90 -1.15
CA LYS A 45 -9.08 -5.96 -0.80
C LYS A 45 -9.37 -7.22 0.01
N GLU A 46 -9.73 -7.06 1.28
CA GLU A 46 -10.17 -8.16 2.17
C GLU A 46 -11.61 -7.90 2.60
N ASN A 47 -12.56 -8.80 2.27
CA ASN A 47 -13.96 -8.72 2.71
C ASN A 47 -14.61 -7.34 2.48
N ASP A 48 -14.48 -6.79 1.28
CA ASP A 48 -14.95 -5.44 0.91
C ASP A 48 -14.31 -4.27 1.68
N TYR A 49 -13.19 -4.53 2.35
CA TYR A 49 -12.36 -3.52 2.98
C TYR A 49 -11.03 -3.38 2.24
N ILE A 50 -10.67 -2.15 1.91
CA ILE A 50 -9.47 -1.80 1.15
C ILE A 50 -8.37 -1.39 2.13
N LYS A 51 -7.30 -2.18 2.17
CA LYS A 51 -6.06 -1.87 2.87
C LYS A 51 -5.12 -1.11 1.93
N LEU A 52 -4.45 -0.08 2.45
CA LEU A 52 -3.61 0.83 1.67
C LEU A 52 -2.24 1.00 2.31
N ALA A 53 -1.18 0.87 1.51
CA ALA A 53 0.17 1.24 1.89
C ALA A 53 0.79 2.14 0.82
N PHE A 54 1.63 3.08 1.26
CA PHE A 54 2.29 4.06 0.40
C PHE A 54 3.80 4.03 0.59
N SER A 55 4.55 4.28 -0.48
CA SER A 55 5.98 4.60 -0.41
C SER A 55 6.33 5.75 -1.36
N GLY A 56 7.41 6.46 -1.08
CA GLY A 56 7.84 7.65 -1.85
C GLY A 56 7.21 8.97 -1.40
N LEU A 57 6.14 8.94 -0.59
CA LEU A 57 5.53 10.16 -0.01
C LEU A 57 6.32 10.73 1.18
N CYS A 58 7.03 9.87 1.92
CA CYS A 58 7.93 10.25 3.00
C CYS A 58 9.14 9.30 3.07
N SER A 59 10.01 9.47 4.06
CA SER A 59 11.27 8.74 4.19
C SER A 59 11.13 7.23 4.45
N TYR A 60 9.91 6.73 4.66
CA TYR A 60 9.64 5.31 4.87
C TYR A 60 8.30 4.89 4.27
N PRO A 61 8.15 3.63 3.85
CA PRO A 61 6.85 3.10 3.46
C PRO A 61 5.94 2.99 4.69
N PHE A 62 4.67 3.36 4.55
CA PHE A 62 3.73 3.34 5.66
C PHE A 62 2.34 2.86 5.24
N ARG A 63 1.63 2.32 6.24
CA ARG A 63 0.19 2.02 6.20
C ARG A 63 -0.48 2.87 7.26
N ASN A 64 -1.65 3.43 6.94
CA ASN A 64 -2.38 4.30 7.87
C ASN A 64 -3.85 3.89 7.94
N GLU A 65 -4.28 3.36 9.09
CA GLU A 65 -5.65 2.90 9.28
C GLU A 65 -6.68 4.02 9.22
N LYS A 66 -6.33 5.27 9.59
CA LYS A 66 -7.26 6.40 9.47
C LYS A 66 -7.55 6.71 7.99
N PHE A 67 -6.53 6.59 7.14
CA PHE A 67 -6.70 6.74 5.69
C PHE A 67 -7.57 5.63 5.14
N GLU A 68 -7.34 4.38 5.54
CA GLU A 68 -8.19 3.26 5.15
C GLU A 68 -9.63 3.45 5.60
N LYS A 69 -9.88 3.86 6.84
CA LYS A 69 -11.24 4.15 7.34
C LYS A 69 -11.94 5.22 6.52
N SER A 70 -11.22 6.30 6.19
CA SER A 70 -11.77 7.36 5.34
C SER A 70 -12.06 6.87 3.92
N PHE A 71 -11.15 6.09 3.35
CA PHE A 71 -11.26 5.56 1.98
C PHE A 71 -12.40 4.54 1.84
N ASN A 72 -12.63 3.74 2.88
CA ASN A 72 -13.69 2.73 2.92
C ASN A 72 -15.02 3.28 3.45
N ASN A 73 -15.13 4.59 3.69
CA ASN A 73 -16.37 5.18 4.14
C ASN A 73 -17.38 5.23 2.98
N LYS A 74 -18.31 4.26 2.97
CA LYS A 74 -19.36 4.11 1.95
C LYS A 74 -20.41 5.24 1.95
N HIS A 75 -20.38 6.13 2.95
CA HIS A 75 -21.26 7.30 3.01
C HIS A 75 -20.66 8.54 2.34
N LEU A 76 -19.40 8.49 1.93
CA LEU A 76 -18.84 9.49 1.04
C LEU A 76 -19.30 9.15 -0.37
N SER A 77 -20.21 9.96 -0.92
CA SER A 77 -20.60 9.87 -2.33
C SER A 77 -19.37 10.08 -3.22
N ASP A 78 -19.31 9.38 -4.36
CA ASP A 78 -18.34 9.66 -5.42
C ASP A 78 -18.35 11.17 -5.71
N PHE A 79 -17.25 11.85 -5.40
CA PHE A 79 -17.00 13.15 -5.99
C PHE A 79 -16.72 12.87 -7.47
N SER A 80 -17.73 13.13 -8.29
CA SER A 80 -17.74 13.03 -9.74
C SER A 80 -16.40 13.45 -10.34
N ARG A 81 -15.84 12.59 -11.19
CA ARG A 81 -14.80 13.00 -12.14
C ARG A 81 -15.51 13.58 -13.36
N ASP A 82 -15.62 14.90 -13.41
CA ASP A 82 -15.69 15.64 -14.68
C ASP A 82 -14.30 15.68 -15.33
#